data_AF-A0A956L2E9-F1
#
_entry.id   AF-A0A956L2E9-F1
#
_cell.length_a   1.000
_cell.length_b   1.000
_cell.length_c   1.000
_cell.angle_alpha   90.00
_cell.angle_beta   90.00
_cell.angle_gamma   90.00
#
_symmetry.space_group_name_H-M   'P 1'
#
loop_
_entity.id
_entity.type
_entity.pdbx_description
1 polymer ?
#
loop_
_entity_poly.entity_id
_entity_poly.type
_entity_poly.pdbx_seq_one_letter_code
_entity_poly.pdbx_strand_id
1 'polypeptide(L)'
;YLDQGNQRLAGYYMRDAYYAYQRWGSEAKLALLDERFSYLLTQGERKHRRKRAEATQTGTTELDDLDLSTVLEATHAIAREADLDTLLHTVMRISLESAGAERGFLILVRQGQLLVKIRGELGEHERFDALSVNLDDQPDLAHTVVQYVARTAEPVVLGNAAADGMFTQDPHLQARGCKSILCLPILSRGSLIALTYLENNRAESVFGAQRLDVLTLLMGQAAVSLESTLLAPSNQAGELVYRVGGSLPVDAQTYVTREADALLANYVNQSEYCYVFNARQMGKSSLRVQTIARLREAGVVSAAIDLSSIGSERVSDQQWYAGIARALVSSLGLHRQVTIRTWWRERDDISSVQRLDLLIDEVVLELIAQPIAIFIDEVDAVLGLEFAVDDFFALLRMFYNRRAEDPRYRRLSVTLFGVATPADLIRDKQRTPYNIGRAVPLAGFRLDEARPLARGLSAVGDAERIIRAVLDWTCGQPFLTQKVCQLISVEESRAPAGKERDWVANLVRSRVIRNWRKYDEPEHLGTIEARLLAKSASTLELLERYREILDRGEVAATESPVELDLILSGIVTQAYGLLRVSNPIYAAVFNPQWIHENIEQLSVRGHQQKGLST
;
A
#
# COMPACT_ATOMS: atom_id res chain seq x y z
N TYR A 1 -22.87 -30.45 -29.43
CA TYR A 1 -24.02 -30.03 -28.60
C TYR A 1 -25.28 -29.74 -29.41
N LEU A 2 -25.22 -28.93 -30.47
CA LEU A 2 -26.39 -28.71 -31.37
C LEU A 2 -26.88 -30.02 -32.00
N ASP A 3 -25.99 -30.82 -32.57
CA ASP A 3 -26.34 -32.12 -33.20
C ASP A 3 -26.84 -33.18 -32.18
N GLN A 4 -26.68 -32.90 -30.88
CA GLN A 4 -27.18 -33.73 -29.78
C GLN A 4 -28.50 -33.18 -29.19
N GLY A 5 -29.11 -32.17 -29.83
CA GLY A 5 -30.37 -31.55 -29.39
C GLY A 5 -30.26 -30.62 -28.19
N ASN A 6 -29.06 -30.38 -27.64
CA ASN A 6 -28.88 -29.57 -26.43
C ASN A 6 -28.59 -28.10 -26.78
N GLN A 7 -29.65 -27.36 -27.12
CA GLN A 7 -29.57 -25.96 -27.56
C GLN A 7 -29.06 -25.00 -26.47
N ARG A 8 -29.33 -25.29 -25.19
CA ARG A 8 -28.96 -24.40 -24.08
C ARG A 8 -27.47 -24.43 -23.80
N LEU A 9 -26.85 -25.62 -23.78
CA LEU A 9 -25.39 -25.75 -23.66
C LEU A 9 -24.68 -25.21 -24.91
N ALA A 10 -25.24 -25.45 -26.10
CA ALA A 10 -24.68 -24.93 -27.34
C ALA A 10 -24.68 -23.39 -27.38
N GLY A 11 -25.76 -22.75 -26.94
CA GLY A 11 -25.84 -21.28 -26.84
C GLY A 11 -24.91 -20.68 -25.78
N TYR A 12 -24.59 -21.42 -24.72
CA TYR A 12 -23.57 -21.01 -23.75
C TYR A 12 -22.17 -20.98 -24.39
N TYR A 13 -21.70 -22.11 -24.93
CA TYR A 13 -20.38 -22.19 -25.56
C TYR A 13 -20.25 -21.31 -26.81
N MET A 14 -21.35 -21.08 -27.54
CA MET A 14 -21.34 -20.19 -28.71
C MET A 14 -21.11 -18.72 -28.32
N ARG A 15 -21.71 -18.26 -27.20
CA ARG A 15 -21.47 -16.90 -26.69
C ARG A 15 -20.05 -16.75 -26.15
N ASP A 16 -19.55 -17.75 -25.43
CA ASP A 16 -18.18 -17.74 -24.92
C ASP A 16 -17.13 -17.69 -26.04
N ALA A 17 -17.33 -18.50 -27.10
CA ALA A 17 -16.48 -18.46 -28.29
C ALA A 17 -16.56 -17.11 -29.02
N TYR A 18 -17.76 -16.52 -29.11
CA TYR A 18 -17.96 -15.19 -29.70
C TYR A 18 -17.18 -14.12 -28.92
N TYR A 19 -17.29 -14.10 -27.59
CA TYR A 19 -16.52 -13.18 -26.75
C TYR A 19 -15.01 -13.41 -26.83
N ALA A 20 -14.55 -14.65 -26.93
CA ALA A 20 -13.13 -14.97 -27.07
C ALA A 20 -12.56 -14.47 -28.40
N TYR A 21 -13.28 -14.65 -29.52
CA TYR A 21 -12.87 -14.11 -30.83
C TYR A 21 -12.96 -12.59 -30.90
N GLN A 22 -13.88 -11.97 -30.14
CA GLN A 22 -13.97 -10.52 -30.01
C GLN A 22 -12.78 -9.93 -29.27
N ARG A 23 -12.38 -10.53 -28.15
CA ARG A 23 -11.16 -10.13 -27.42
C ARG A 23 -9.89 -10.36 -28.22
N TRP A 24 -9.88 -11.35 -29.11
CA TRP A 24 -8.78 -11.59 -30.03
C TRP A 24 -8.81 -10.66 -31.26
N GLY A 25 -9.91 -9.93 -31.51
CA GLY A 25 -10.02 -9.00 -32.64
C GLY A 25 -10.22 -9.66 -34.00
N SER A 26 -10.75 -10.90 -34.05
CA SER A 26 -10.93 -11.65 -35.31
C SER A 26 -12.28 -11.35 -35.97
N GLU A 27 -12.39 -10.21 -36.68
CA GLU A 27 -13.65 -9.72 -37.26
C GLU A 27 -14.30 -10.68 -38.26
N ALA A 28 -13.51 -11.34 -39.11
CA ALA A 28 -14.03 -12.32 -40.08
C ALA A 28 -14.67 -13.54 -39.41
N LYS A 29 -14.14 -13.96 -38.25
CA LYS A 29 -14.67 -15.09 -37.48
C LYS A 29 -15.98 -14.70 -36.79
N LEU A 30 -16.07 -13.47 -36.27
CA LEU A 30 -17.27 -12.93 -35.64
C LEU A 30 -18.43 -12.81 -36.65
N ALA A 31 -18.17 -12.26 -37.84
CA ALA A 31 -19.16 -12.16 -38.90
C ALA A 31 -19.72 -13.54 -39.30
N LEU A 32 -18.85 -14.55 -39.42
CA LEU A 32 -19.24 -15.93 -39.72
C LEU A 32 -20.11 -16.56 -38.60
N LEU A 33 -19.80 -16.26 -37.34
CA LEU A 33 -20.56 -16.77 -36.19
C LEU A 33 -21.93 -16.09 -36.07
N ASP A 34 -22.00 -14.78 -36.32
CA ASP A 34 -23.27 -14.05 -36.37
C ASP A 34 -24.16 -14.55 -37.51
N GLU A 35 -23.61 -14.75 -38.71
CA GLU A 35 -24.39 -15.22 -39.86
C GLU A 35 -24.97 -16.63 -39.62
N ARG A 36 -24.17 -17.54 -39.05
CA ARG A 36 -24.57 -18.96 -38.92
C ARG A 36 -25.33 -19.29 -37.64
N PHE A 37 -25.14 -18.52 -36.56
CA PHE A 37 -25.64 -18.88 -35.23
C PHE A 37 -26.35 -17.74 -34.50
N SER A 38 -26.79 -16.69 -35.20
CA SER A 38 -27.51 -15.54 -34.60
C SER A 38 -28.69 -15.94 -33.70
N TYR A 39 -29.40 -17.02 -34.02
CA TYR A 39 -30.53 -17.51 -33.23
C TYR A 39 -30.12 -18.04 -31.84
N LEU A 40 -28.87 -18.45 -31.64
CA LEU A 40 -28.34 -18.84 -30.33
C LEU A 40 -27.78 -17.64 -29.54
N LEU A 41 -27.41 -16.57 -30.24
CA LEU A 41 -26.91 -15.32 -29.66
C LEU A 41 -28.08 -14.41 -29.19
N THR A 42 -29.24 -14.47 -29.85
CA THR A 42 -30.38 -13.55 -29.62
C THR A 42 -31.48 -14.05 -28.67
N GLN A 43 -31.43 -15.29 -28.16
CA GLN A 43 -32.50 -15.83 -27.32
C GLN A 43 -32.59 -15.24 -25.89
N GLY A 44 -31.63 -14.40 -25.47
CA GLY A 44 -31.70 -13.68 -24.19
C GLY A 44 -32.40 -12.31 -24.23
N GLU A 45 -32.51 -11.67 -25.41
CA GLU A 45 -32.80 -10.23 -25.48
C GLU A 45 -34.23 -9.86 -25.92
N ARG A 46 -35.05 -10.85 -26.30
CA ARG A 46 -36.38 -10.59 -26.88
C ARG A 46 -37.46 -10.07 -25.90
N LYS A 47 -37.21 -9.99 -24.59
CA LYS A 47 -38.18 -9.40 -23.62
C LYS A 47 -37.99 -7.89 -23.38
N HIS A 48 -36.82 -7.30 -23.62
CA HIS A 48 -36.57 -5.88 -23.31
C HIS A 48 -36.82 -4.91 -24.49
N ARG A 49 -36.97 -5.41 -25.71
CA ARG A 49 -36.95 -4.56 -26.92
C ARG A 49 -38.32 -4.00 -27.34
N ARG A 50 -39.42 -4.32 -26.64
CA ARG A 50 -40.80 -3.98 -27.07
C ARG A 50 -41.39 -2.72 -26.44
N LYS A 51 -40.65 -1.97 -25.62
CA LYS A 51 -41.09 -0.67 -25.04
C LYS A 51 -40.35 0.57 -25.57
N ARG A 52 -39.38 0.41 -26.49
CA ARG A 52 -38.51 1.52 -26.93
C ARG A 52 -38.80 2.05 -28.34
N ALA A 53 -39.91 1.63 -28.95
CA ALA A 53 -40.30 2.06 -30.30
C ALA A 53 -41.53 2.96 -30.24
N GLU A 54 -41.45 4.07 -29.50
CA GLU A 54 -42.41 5.19 -29.56
C GLU A 54 -41.87 6.36 -28.71
N ALA A 55 -40.77 6.97 -29.15
CA ALA A 55 -40.38 8.35 -28.82
C ALA A 55 -39.09 8.69 -29.58
N THR A 56 -39.23 9.05 -30.85
CA THR A 56 -38.16 9.66 -31.63
C THR A 56 -38.41 11.16 -31.61
N GLN A 57 -37.60 11.93 -30.89
CA GLN A 57 -37.08 13.24 -31.29
C GLN A 57 -36.19 13.85 -30.18
N THR A 58 -35.00 14.28 -30.61
CA THR A 58 -34.12 15.32 -30.04
C THR A 58 -33.64 15.16 -28.61
N GLY A 59 -32.36 14.84 -28.46
CA GLY A 59 -31.63 14.94 -27.20
C GLY A 59 -30.27 14.27 -27.36
N THR A 60 -29.23 15.08 -27.24
CA THR A 60 -27.82 14.67 -27.07
C THR A 60 -27.70 13.49 -26.12
N THR A 61 -26.69 12.65 -26.38
CA THR A 61 -26.28 11.48 -25.60
C THR A 61 -26.02 11.84 -24.13
N GLU A 62 -27.09 11.95 -23.34
CA GLU A 62 -27.12 11.77 -21.89
C GLU A 62 -26.95 10.27 -21.63
N LEU A 63 -25.73 9.76 -21.83
CA LEU A 63 -25.28 8.53 -21.18
C LEU A 63 -24.81 8.96 -19.79
N ASP A 64 -25.76 8.91 -18.86
CA ASP A 64 -25.75 9.33 -17.46
C ASP A 64 -24.36 9.55 -16.82
N ASP A 65 -24.06 10.83 -16.59
CA ASP A 65 -22.98 11.39 -15.75
C ASP A 65 -23.21 11.12 -14.23
N LEU A 66 -24.23 10.30 -13.94
CA LEU A 66 -24.65 9.84 -12.62
C LEU A 66 -24.21 8.39 -12.45
N ASP A 67 -22.90 8.17 -12.26
CA ASP A 67 -22.42 7.05 -11.44
C ASP A 67 -20.90 7.06 -11.21
N LEU A 68 -20.08 7.68 -12.08
CA LEU A 68 -18.63 7.64 -11.85
C LEU A 68 -18.18 8.53 -10.68
N SER A 69 -18.76 9.72 -10.55
CA SER A 69 -18.47 10.63 -9.42
C SER A 69 -18.89 10.02 -8.09
N THR A 70 -20.10 9.47 -8.02
CA THR A 70 -20.63 8.78 -6.83
C THR A 70 -19.79 7.56 -6.45
N VAL A 71 -19.39 6.74 -7.44
CA VAL A 71 -18.52 5.58 -7.21
C VAL A 71 -17.12 6.00 -6.78
N LEU A 72 -16.54 7.06 -7.35
CA LEU A 72 -15.25 7.61 -6.93
C LEU A 72 -15.32 8.21 -5.52
N GLU A 73 -16.40 8.92 -5.18
CA GLU A 73 -16.63 9.47 -3.84
C GLU A 73 -16.78 8.36 -2.80
N ALA A 74 -17.56 7.32 -3.11
CA ALA A 74 -17.69 6.13 -2.28
C ALA A 74 -16.35 5.40 -2.10
N THR A 75 -15.57 5.25 -3.17
CA THR A 75 -14.23 4.63 -3.15
C THR A 75 -13.29 5.44 -2.26
N HIS A 76 -13.31 6.77 -2.38
CA HIS A 76 -12.49 7.67 -1.56
C HIS A 76 -12.95 7.71 -0.10
N ALA A 77 -14.26 7.63 0.17
CA ALA A 77 -14.79 7.55 1.53
C ALA A 77 -14.26 6.28 2.24
N ILE A 78 -14.35 5.12 1.59
CA ILE A 78 -13.80 3.85 2.10
C ILE A 78 -12.29 3.95 2.32
N ALA A 79 -11.54 4.55 1.39
CA ALA A 79 -10.08 4.64 1.45
C ALA A 79 -9.53 5.53 2.59
N ARG A 80 -10.33 6.46 3.12
CA ARG A 80 -9.90 7.39 4.19
C ARG A 80 -10.04 6.81 5.58
N GLU A 81 -10.85 5.77 5.75
CA GLU A 81 -11.13 5.21 7.06
C GLU A 81 -9.94 4.38 7.55
N ALA A 82 -9.40 4.77 8.70
CA ALA A 82 -8.27 4.10 9.34
C ALA A 82 -8.67 3.27 10.57
N ASP A 83 -9.93 3.39 11.01
CA ASP A 83 -10.52 2.68 12.14
C ASP A 83 -11.49 1.61 11.64
N LEU A 84 -11.48 0.43 12.27
CA LEU A 84 -12.21 -0.74 11.76
C LEU A 84 -13.71 -0.54 11.85
N ASP A 85 -14.19 -0.02 12.98
CA ASP A 85 -15.62 0.12 13.22
C ASP A 85 -16.22 1.17 12.30
N THR A 86 -15.50 2.28 12.12
CA THR A 86 -15.89 3.36 11.19
C THR A 86 -15.88 2.87 9.74
N LEU A 87 -14.85 2.11 9.35
CA LEU A 87 -14.76 1.51 8.01
C LEU A 87 -15.92 0.55 7.74
N LEU A 88 -16.21 -0.36 8.69
CA LEU A 88 -17.31 -1.33 8.56
C LEU A 88 -18.66 -0.61 8.39
N HIS A 89 -18.88 0.47 9.15
CA HIS A 89 -20.07 1.30 9.01
C HIS A 89 -20.14 1.96 7.63
N THR A 90 -19.06 2.62 7.20
CA THR A 90 -18.99 3.30 5.89
C THR A 90 -19.21 2.33 4.73
N VAL A 91 -18.56 1.16 4.74
CA VAL A 91 -18.73 0.11 3.71
C VAL A 91 -20.16 -0.41 3.70
N MET A 92 -20.75 -0.71 4.86
CA MET A 92 -22.12 -1.24 4.92
C MET A 92 -23.14 -0.23 4.39
N ARG A 93 -23.05 1.04 4.83
CA ARG A 93 -23.95 2.10 4.37
C ARG A 93 -23.88 2.28 2.86
N ILE A 94 -22.68 2.44 2.31
CA ILE A 94 -22.47 2.58 0.86
C ILE A 94 -23.00 1.35 0.12
N SER A 95 -22.76 0.14 0.64
CA SER A 95 -23.26 -1.09 0.01
C SER A 95 -24.79 -1.13 -0.07
N LEU A 96 -25.47 -0.69 0.99
CA LEU A 96 -26.94 -0.64 1.01
C LEU A 96 -27.47 0.41 0.03
N GLU A 97 -26.88 1.60 0.01
CA GLU A 97 -27.25 2.70 -0.88
C GLU A 97 -27.02 2.33 -2.36
N SER A 98 -25.83 1.88 -2.73
CA SER A 98 -25.47 1.54 -4.11
C SER A 98 -26.20 0.31 -4.64
N ALA A 99 -26.53 -0.66 -3.78
CA ALA A 99 -27.29 -1.84 -4.18
C ALA A 99 -28.80 -1.58 -4.26
N GLY A 100 -29.29 -0.55 -3.58
CA GLY A 100 -30.72 -0.36 -3.29
C GLY A 100 -31.25 -1.46 -2.36
N ALA A 101 -30.44 -1.90 -1.40
CA ALA A 101 -30.79 -2.92 -0.42
C ALA A 101 -31.35 -2.27 0.86
N GLU A 102 -32.24 -3.00 1.53
CA GLU A 102 -32.91 -2.52 2.74
C GLU A 102 -32.21 -3.02 3.99
N ARG A 103 -31.51 -4.15 3.86
CA ARG A 103 -30.80 -4.75 4.97
C ARG A 103 -29.52 -5.41 4.48
N GLY A 104 -28.51 -5.40 5.32
CA GLY A 104 -27.24 -6.02 4.98
C GLY A 104 -26.40 -6.37 6.20
N PHE A 105 -25.44 -7.26 5.97
CA PHE A 105 -24.50 -7.75 6.96
C PHE A 105 -23.10 -7.83 6.37
N LEU A 106 -22.11 -7.47 7.17
CA LEU A 106 -20.70 -7.68 6.85
C LEU A 106 -20.13 -8.73 7.79
N ILE A 107 -19.53 -9.75 7.19
CA ILE A 107 -19.10 -10.97 7.86
C ILE A 107 -17.61 -11.13 7.61
N LEU A 108 -16.79 -11.09 8.66
CA LEU A 108 -15.35 -11.28 8.53
C LEU A 108 -14.98 -12.76 8.60
N VAL A 109 -13.97 -13.14 7.83
CA VAL A 109 -13.37 -14.47 7.90
C VAL A 109 -12.10 -14.40 8.74
N ARG A 110 -12.08 -15.04 9.90
CA ARG A 110 -10.91 -15.08 10.80
C ARG A 110 -10.63 -16.51 11.24
N GLN A 111 -9.44 -17.03 10.95
CA GLN A 111 -9.01 -18.38 11.34
C GLN A 111 -10.01 -19.49 10.95
N GLY A 112 -10.71 -19.32 9.81
CA GLY A 112 -11.73 -20.27 9.34
C GLY A 112 -13.12 -20.09 9.97
N GLN A 113 -13.31 -19.13 10.87
CA GLN A 113 -14.61 -18.75 11.44
C GLN A 113 -15.21 -17.55 10.72
N LEU A 114 -16.55 -17.55 10.64
CA LEU A 114 -17.35 -16.47 10.07
C LEU A 114 -17.95 -15.63 11.21
N LEU A 115 -17.48 -14.40 11.35
CA LEU A 115 -17.86 -13.48 12.41
C LEU A 115 -18.70 -12.34 11.84
N VAL A 116 -19.95 -12.24 12.26
CA VAL A 116 -20.82 -11.12 11.86
C VAL A 116 -20.39 -9.88 12.64
N LYS A 117 -19.97 -8.84 11.91
CA LYS A 117 -19.40 -7.62 12.51
C LYS A 117 -20.30 -6.41 12.46
N ILE A 118 -21.18 -6.32 11.48
CA ILE A 118 -22.14 -5.23 11.40
C ILE A 118 -23.42 -5.70 10.72
N ARG A 119 -24.54 -5.17 11.19
CA ARG A 119 -25.86 -5.22 10.56
C ARG A 119 -26.27 -3.80 10.22
N GLY A 120 -26.70 -3.56 8.98
CA GLY A 120 -27.28 -2.29 8.55
C GLY A 120 -28.70 -2.49 8.04
N GLU A 121 -29.58 -1.54 8.33
CA GLU A 121 -30.94 -1.44 7.80
C GLU A 121 -31.22 -0.01 7.31
N LEU A 122 -31.64 0.11 6.04
CA LEU A 122 -32.09 1.35 5.41
C LEU A 122 -33.62 1.31 5.21
N GLY A 123 -34.32 2.35 5.66
CA GLY A 123 -35.78 2.42 5.68
C GLY A 123 -36.29 3.72 6.30
N GLU A 124 -37.42 3.68 7.03
CA GLU A 124 -37.93 4.88 7.75
C GLU A 124 -37.03 5.30 8.92
N HIS A 125 -36.30 4.36 9.52
CA HIS A 125 -35.30 4.61 10.55
C HIS A 125 -34.03 3.86 10.17
N GLU A 126 -32.97 4.59 9.82
CA GLU A 126 -31.66 4.01 9.55
C GLU A 126 -31.07 3.45 10.84
N ARG A 127 -30.58 2.21 10.78
CA ARG A 127 -29.99 1.55 11.95
C ARG A 127 -28.78 0.72 11.55
N PHE A 128 -27.67 0.98 12.22
CA PHE A 128 -26.43 0.22 12.09
C PHE A 128 -26.03 -0.32 13.46
N ASP A 129 -26.06 -1.64 13.62
CA ASP A 129 -25.68 -2.32 14.85
C ASP A 129 -24.31 -2.98 14.64
N ALA A 130 -23.32 -2.58 15.45
CA ALA A 130 -22.04 -3.29 15.55
C ALA A 130 -22.26 -4.61 16.29
N LEU A 131 -21.78 -5.70 15.70
CA LEU A 131 -21.92 -7.06 16.20
C LEU A 131 -20.54 -7.71 16.33
N SER A 132 -20.43 -8.75 17.14
CA SER A 132 -19.22 -9.58 17.17
C SER A 132 -19.56 -10.98 17.63
N VAL A 133 -20.32 -11.67 16.79
CA VAL A 133 -20.98 -12.95 17.08
C VAL A 133 -20.69 -13.92 15.94
N ASN A 134 -20.67 -15.21 16.23
CA ASN A 134 -20.51 -16.22 15.19
C ASN A 134 -21.74 -16.23 14.28
N LEU A 135 -21.53 -16.68 13.04
CA LEU A 135 -22.61 -16.88 12.08
C LEU A 135 -23.75 -17.71 12.67
N ASP A 136 -23.43 -18.83 13.32
CA ASP A 136 -24.42 -19.77 13.89
C ASP A 136 -25.31 -19.12 14.97
N ASP A 137 -24.84 -18.04 15.60
CA ASP A 137 -25.56 -17.29 16.64
C ASP A 137 -26.40 -16.13 16.06
N GLN A 138 -26.50 -16.01 14.72
CA GLN A 138 -27.22 -14.93 14.03
C GLN A 138 -28.32 -15.45 13.12
N PRO A 139 -29.55 -15.65 13.64
CA PRO A 139 -30.63 -16.28 12.89
C PRO A 139 -31.24 -15.41 11.79
N ASP A 140 -30.85 -14.13 11.70
CA ASP A 140 -31.50 -13.14 10.86
C ASP A 140 -30.91 -13.03 9.42
N LEU A 141 -30.20 -14.05 8.95
CA LEU A 141 -29.66 -14.10 7.59
C LEU A 141 -29.62 -15.54 7.07
N ALA A 142 -29.57 -15.72 5.75
CA ALA A 142 -29.56 -17.05 5.14
C ALA A 142 -28.17 -17.71 5.22
N HIS A 143 -27.99 -18.60 6.20
CA HIS A 143 -26.71 -19.27 6.45
C HIS A 143 -26.22 -20.07 5.25
N THR A 144 -27.12 -20.76 4.54
CA THR A 144 -26.74 -21.60 3.40
C THR A 144 -26.13 -20.78 2.25
N VAL A 145 -26.61 -19.55 2.04
CA VAL A 145 -26.09 -18.62 1.04
C VAL A 145 -24.69 -18.14 1.45
N VAL A 146 -24.53 -17.70 2.71
CA VAL A 146 -23.24 -17.23 3.22
C VAL A 146 -22.19 -18.33 3.18
N GLN A 147 -22.52 -19.54 3.63
CA GLN A 147 -21.61 -20.68 3.63
C GLN A 147 -21.21 -21.12 2.23
N TYR A 148 -22.13 -21.05 1.26
CA TYR A 148 -21.82 -21.34 -0.13
C TYR A 148 -20.76 -20.38 -0.67
N VAL A 149 -20.99 -19.07 -0.56
CA VAL A 149 -20.05 -18.04 -1.02
C VAL A 149 -18.72 -18.14 -0.26
N ALA A 150 -18.76 -18.43 1.04
CA ALA A 150 -17.55 -18.62 1.84
C ALA A 150 -16.68 -19.79 1.35
N ARG A 151 -17.30 -20.84 0.81
CA ARG A 151 -16.61 -22.04 0.31
C ARG A 151 -16.16 -21.90 -1.14
N THR A 152 -16.97 -21.28 -2.00
CA THR A 152 -16.71 -21.21 -3.45
C THR A 152 -16.01 -19.91 -3.87
N ALA A 153 -16.09 -18.85 -3.06
CA ALA A 153 -15.74 -17.49 -3.43
C ALA A 153 -16.43 -16.99 -4.71
N GLU A 154 -17.59 -17.59 -5.05
CA GLU A 154 -18.42 -17.16 -6.18
C GLU A 154 -19.60 -16.34 -5.66
N PRO A 155 -19.91 -15.18 -6.27
CA PRO A 155 -21.03 -14.35 -5.85
C PRO A 155 -22.37 -15.05 -6.10
N VAL A 156 -23.32 -14.87 -5.17
CA VAL A 156 -24.70 -15.38 -5.31
C VAL A 156 -25.65 -14.21 -5.49
N VAL A 157 -26.42 -14.24 -6.57
CA VAL A 157 -27.48 -13.27 -6.86
C VAL A 157 -28.79 -14.01 -7.07
N LEU A 158 -29.76 -13.78 -6.20
CA LEU A 158 -31.10 -14.37 -6.28
C LEU A 158 -32.12 -13.28 -6.60
N GLY A 159 -32.79 -13.41 -7.75
CA GLY A 159 -33.84 -12.49 -8.18
C GLY A 159 -35.18 -12.72 -7.48
N ASN A 160 -35.44 -13.97 -7.07
CA ASN A 160 -36.53 -14.38 -6.17
C ASN A 160 -36.00 -15.43 -5.16
N ALA A 161 -35.52 -15.00 -4.00
CA ALA A 161 -34.88 -15.91 -3.05
C ALA A 161 -35.85 -16.94 -2.40
N ALA A 162 -37.15 -16.67 -2.42
CA ALA A 162 -38.17 -17.59 -1.93
C ALA A 162 -38.54 -18.71 -2.93
N ALA A 163 -38.28 -18.50 -4.24
CA ALA A 163 -38.75 -19.40 -5.30
C ALA A 163 -37.64 -19.92 -6.23
N ASP A 164 -36.46 -19.30 -6.23
CA ASP A 164 -35.40 -19.54 -7.23
C ASP A 164 -34.11 -20.10 -6.60
N GLY A 165 -33.53 -21.10 -7.27
CA GLY A 165 -32.22 -21.66 -6.95
C GLY A 165 -32.16 -22.74 -5.86
N MET A 166 -30.92 -23.10 -5.50
CA MET A 166 -30.59 -24.20 -4.58
C MET A 166 -30.76 -23.87 -3.08
N PHE A 167 -31.15 -22.65 -2.75
CA PHE A 167 -31.18 -22.12 -1.37
C PHE A 167 -32.59 -22.03 -0.76
N THR A 168 -33.64 -22.40 -1.51
CA THR A 168 -35.06 -22.26 -1.11
C THR A 168 -35.48 -23.03 0.16
N GLN A 169 -34.64 -23.95 0.63
CA GLN A 169 -34.86 -24.68 1.89
C GLN A 169 -34.22 -24.00 3.12
N ASP A 170 -33.58 -22.84 2.95
CA ASP A 170 -33.02 -22.09 4.06
C ASP A 170 -34.12 -21.54 4.98
N PRO A 171 -34.06 -21.78 6.31
CA PRO A 171 -35.09 -21.36 7.25
C PRO A 171 -35.38 -19.85 7.23
N HIS A 172 -34.34 -19.01 7.05
CA HIS A 172 -34.49 -17.56 7.04
C HIS A 172 -35.24 -17.08 5.79
N LEU A 173 -34.92 -17.68 4.64
CA LEU A 173 -35.58 -17.35 3.37
C LEU A 173 -37.07 -17.70 3.39
N GLN A 174 -37.42 -18.83 4.01
CA GLN A 174 -38.81 -19.26 4.15
C GLN A 174 -39.59 -18.39 5.15
N ALA A 175 -38.98 -18.06 6.29
CA ALA A 175 -39.63 -17.28 7.33
C ALA A 175 -39.94 -15.85 6.90
N ARG A 176 -39.05 -15.24 6.10
CA ARG A 176 -39.10 -13.80 5.82
C ARG A 176 -39.59 -13.44 4.41
N GLY A 177 -39.65 -14.41 3.50
CA GLY A 177 -40.11 -14.19 2.13
C GLY A 177 -39.24 -13.21 1.35
N CYS A 178 -37.92 -13.27 1.54
CA CYS A 178 -36.97 -12.37 0.88
C CYS A 178 -37.13 -12.42 -0.64
N LYS A 179 -37.28 -11.26 -1.28
CA LYS A 179 -37.48 -11.19 -2.74
C LYS A 179 -36.16 -11.25 -3.47
N SER A 180 -35.20 -10.38 -3.15
CA SER A 180 -33.87 -10.48 -3.76
C SER A 180 -32.77 -10.50 -2.73
N ILE A 181 -31.73 -11.29 -3.02
CA ILE A 181 -30.55 -11.45 -2.18
C ILE A 181 -29.30 -11.35 -3.03
N LEU A 182 -28.30 -10.66 -2.47
CA LEU A 182 -26.95 -10.60 -3.02
C LEU A 182 -25.97 -10.96 -1.92
N CYS A 183 -25.10 -11.93 -2.19
CA CYS A 183 -23.98 -12.25 -1.32
C CYS A 183 -22.68 -12.16 -2.15
N LEU A 184 -21.79 -11.26 -1.75
CA LEU A 184 -20.54 -10.97 -2.43
C LEU A 184 -19.34 -11.36 -1.56
N PRO A 185 -18.35 -12.09 -2.13
CA PRO A 185 -17.07 -12.28 -1.47
C PRO A 185 -16.23 -11.01 -1.55
N ILE A 186 -15.58 -10.66 -0.44
CA ILE A 186 -14.54 -9.63 -0.39
C ILE A 186 -13.19 -10.35 -0.36
N LEU A 187 -12.45 -10.22 -1.46
CA LEU A 187 -11.19 -10.92 -1.67
C LEU A 187 -10.02 -9.93 -1.57
N SER A 188 -8.98 -10.31 -0.84
CA SER A 188 -7.66 -9.66 -0.91
C SER A 188 -6.62 -10.66 -1.41
N ARG A 189 -5.88 -10.31 -2.45
CA ARG A 189 -4.81 -11.13 -3.06
C ARG A 189 -5.26 -12.59 -3.34
N GLY A 190 -6.53 -12.76 -3.73
CA GLY A 190 -7.13 -14.08 -4.01
C GLY A 190 -7.62 -14.86 -2.79
N SER A 191 -7.43 -14.35 -1.56
CA SER A 191 -7.95 -14.95 -0.32
C SER A 191 -9.23 -14.25 0.14
N LEU A 192 -10.21 -15.03 0.60
CA LEU A 192 -11.45 -14.50 1.17
C LEU A 192 -11.20 -13.93 2.56
N ILE A 193 -11.42 -12.63 2.73
CA ILE A 193 -11.24 -11.94 4.01
C ILE A 193 -12.56 -11.52 4.67
N ALA A 194 -13.60 -11.31 3.86
CA ALA A 194 -14.93 -10.95 4.34
C ALA A 194 -16.02 -11.30 3.31
N LEU A 195 -17.28 -11.20 3.71
CA LEU A 195 -18.45 -11.32 2.86
C LEU A 195 -19.42 -10.17 3.15
N THR A 196 -20.11 -9.71 2.10
CA THR A 196 -21.22 -8.77 2.20
C THR A 196 -22.50 -9.47 1.77
N TYR A 197 -23.48 -9.54 2.66
CA TYR A 197 -24.79 -10.11 2.39
C TYR A 197 -25.85 -9.01 2.43
N LEU A 198 -26.64 -8.87 1.37
CA LEU A 198 -27.64 -7.81 1.19
C LEU A 198 -29.00 -8.41 0.83
N GLU A 199 -30.06 -7.81 1.36
CA GLU A 199 -31.44 -8.21 1.14
C GLU A 199 -32.29 -7.02 0.66
N ASN A 200 -33.23 -7.31 -0.23
CA ASN A 200 -34.34 -6.43 -0.51
C ASN A 200 -35.64 -7.25 -0.53
N ASN A 201 -36.59 -6.85 0.31
CA ASN A 201 -37.84 -7.57 0.50
C ASN A 201 -39.01 -6.95 -0.30
N ARG A 202 -38.81 -5.77 -0.88
CA ARG A 202 -39.86 -5.02 -1.60
C ARG A 202 -39.92 -5.35 -3.08
N ALA A 203 -38.78 -5.55 -3.74
CA ALA A 203 -38.69 -5.81 -5.17
C ALA A 203 -37.89 -7.08 -5.52
N GLU A 204 -38.28 -7.74 -6.60
CA GLU A 204 -37.54 -8.85 -7.21
C GLU A 204 -36.44 -8.29 -8.14
N SER A 205 -35.36 -9.04 -8.30
CA SER A 205 -34.28 -8.75 -9.26
C SER A 205 -33.66 -7.34 -9.13
N VAL A 206 -33.57 -6.82 -7.90
CA VAL A 206 -32.99 -5.49 -7.61
C VAL A 206 -31.49 -5.44 -7.92
N PHE A 207 -30.79 -6.57 -7.77
CA PHE A 207 -29.35 -6.70 -7.97
C PHE A 207 -29.02 -7.08 -9.42
N GLY A 208 -29.25 -6.14 -10.36
CA GLY A 208 -28.87 -6.32 -11.77
C GLY A 208 -27.35 -6.29 -12.00
N ALA A 209 -26.89 -6.71 -13.19
CA ALA A 209 -25.47 -6.84 -13.54
C ALA A 209 -24.67 -5.54 -13.34
N GLN A 210 -25.23 -4.38 -13.73
CA GLN A 210 -24.55 -3.09 -13.58
C GLN A 210 -24.29 -2.72 -12.11
N ARG A 211 -25.24 -3.02 -11.20
CA ARG A 211 -25.06 -2.79 -9.75
C ARG A 211 -24.06 -3.78 -9.15
N LEU A 212 -24.04 -5.01 -9.66
CA LEU A 212 -23.07 -6.02 -9.26
C LEU A 212 -21.65 -5.57 -9.61
N ASP A 213 -21.43 -5.00 -10.80
CA ASP A 213 -20.12 -4.47 -11.22
C ASP A 213 -19.64 -3.34 -10.30
N VAL A 214 -20.53 -2.39 -9.99
CA VAL A 214 -20.25 -1.27 -9.06
C VAL A 214 -19.92 -1.79 -7.66
N LEU A 215 -20.73 -2.69 -7.11
CA LEU A 215 -20.49 -3.26 -5.79
C LEU A 215 -19.20 -4.08 -5.77
N THR A 216 -18.90 -4.83 -6.84
CA THR A 216 -17.65 -5.60 -6.94
C THR A 216 -16.43 -4.68 -6.89
N LEU A 217 -16.48 -3.52 -7.58
CA LEU A 217 -15.43 -2.51 -7.52
C LEU A 217 -15.27 -1.94 -6.10
N LEU A 218 -16.38 -1.56 -5.46
CA LEU A 218 -16.38 -1.02 -4.09
C LEU A 218 -15.89 -2.06 -3.06
N MET A 219 -16.27 -3.34 -3.23
CA MET A 219 -15.79 -4.43 -2.40
C MET A 219 -14.29 -4.66 -2.59
N GLY A 220 -13.75 -4.45 -3.79
CA GLY A 220 -12.30 -4.44 -4.03
C GLY A 220 -11.58 -3.38 -3.21
N GLN A 221 -12.11 -2.16 -3.15
CA GLN A 221 -11.53 -1.09 -2.32
C GLN A 221 -11.72 -1.34 -0.81
N ALA A 222 -12.89 -1.85 -0.43
CA ALA A 222 -13.16 -2.27 0.94
C ALA A 222 -12.19 -3.37 1.37
N ALA A 223 -11.80 -4.28 0.47
CA ALA A 223 -10.84 -5.33 0.76
C ALA A 223 -9.47 -4.76 1.17
N VAL A 224 -8.97 -3.78 0.41
CA VAL A 224 -7.68 -3.12 0.68
C VAL A 224 -7.71 -2.41 2.03
N SER A 225 -8.80 -1.68 2.32
CA SER A 225 -8.94 -0.90 3.55
C SER A 225 -9.20 -1.80 4.77
N LEU A 226 -9.95 -2.89 4.59
CA LEU A 226 -10.16 -3.90 5.62
C LEU A 226 -8.85 -4.62 5.91
N GLU A 227 -8.08 -5.02 4.90
CA GLU A 227 -6.78 -5.66 5.11
C GLU A 227 -5.83 -4.76 5.91
N SER A 228 -5.71 -3.47 5.55
CA SER A 228 -4.86 -2.54 6.28
C SER A 228 -5.30 -2.34 7.73
N THR A 229 -6.61 -2.30 7.98
CA THR A 229 -7.17 -2.05 9.31
C THR A 229 -7.25 -3.31 10.17
N LEU A 230 -7.47 -4.48 9.56
CA LEU A 230 -7.45 -5.79 10.22
C LEU A 230 -6.03 -6.26 10.56
N LEU A 231 -5.02 -5.71 9.86
CA LEU A 231 -3.59 -5.80 10.21
C LEU A 231 -3.18 -4.73 11.22
N ALA A 232 -3.96 -3.65 11.37
CA ALA A 232 -3.77 -2.71 12.47
C ALA A 232 -4.15 -3.41 13.79
N PRO A 233 -3.34 -3.27 14.84
CA PRO A 233 -3.62 -3.94 16.10
C PRO A 233 -4.94 -3.42 16.69
N SER A 234 -5.89 -4.33 16.90
CA SER A 234 -7.09 -4.06 17.70
C SER A 234 -6.64 -3.59 19.09
N ASN A 235 -7.05 -2.39 19.49
CA ASN A 235 -6.72 -1.77 20.77
C ASN A 235 -7.40 -2.54 21.92
N GLN A 236 -6.87 -3.70 22.30
CA GLN A 236 -7.03 -4.24 23.65
C GLN A 236 -5.95 -3.60 24.52
N ALA A 237 -6.37 -2.70 25.40
CA ALA A 237 -5.49 -1.98 26.30
C ALA A 237 -4.69 -2.95 27.19
N GLY A 238 -3.37 -3.00 27.00
CA GLY A 238 -2.44 -3.58 27.98
C GLY A 238 -1.20 -4.27 27.42
N GLU A 239 -1.20 -4.72 26.16
CA GLU A 239 -0.07 -5.47 25.61
C GLU A 239 0.79 -4.60 24.69
N LEU A 240 2.09 -4.54 24.94
CA LEU A 240 3.03 -3.77 24.14
C LEU A 240 3.17 -4.43 22.76
N VAL A 241 2.60 -3.80 21.74
CA VAL A 241 2.60 -4.32 20.38
C VAL A 241 3.82 -3.82 19.60
N TYR A 242 4.64 -4.75 19.12
CA TYR A 242 5.68 -4.47 18.13
C TYR A 242 5.04 -4.29 16.76
N ARG A 243 5.40 -3.22 16.06
CA ARG A 243 4.89 -2.91 14.72
C ARG A 243 6.01 -3.10 13.71
N VAL A 244 5.83 -4.08 12.84
CA VAL A 244 6.80 -4.44 11.81
C VAL A 244 6.29 -3.91 10.47
N GLY A 245 7.09 -3.06 9.83
CA GLY A 245 6.70 -2.37 8.60
C GLY A 245 5.89 -1.09 8.85
N GLY A 246 5.89 -0.21 7.84
CA GLY A 246 5.27 1.11 7.92
C GLY A 246 5.98 2.08 8.88
N SER A 247 5.33 3.23 9.11
CA SER A 247 5.80 4.22 10.10
C SER A 247 5.17 3.99 11.46
N LEU A 248 5.93 4.26 12.52
CA LEU A 248 5.45 4.22 13.89
C LEU A 248 4.70 5.53 14.21
N PRO A 249 3.50 5.48 14.81
CA PRO A 249 2.79 6.67 15.24
C PRO A 249 3.52 7.35 16.41
N VAL A 250 3.10 8.58 16.71
CA VAL A 250 3.74 9.45 17.71
C VAL A 250 3.74 8.80 19.11
N ASP A 251 2.66 8.12 19.46
CA ASP A 251 2.41 7.47 20.75
C ASP A 251 2.91 6.03 20.83
N ALA A 252 3.62 5.53 19.80
CA ALA A 252 4.13 4.17 19.78
C ALA A 252 5.11 3.92 20.94
N GLN A 253 4.71 3.05 21.89
CA GLN A 253 5.54 2.67 23.04
C GLN A 253 6.84 1.94 22.64
N THR A 254 6.89 1.39 21.43
CA THR A 254 8.05 0.71 20.85
C THR A 254 8.95 1.64 20.03
N TYR A 255 8.65 2.95 19.95
CA TYR A 255 9.54 3.90 19.29
C TYR A 255 10.82 4.08 20.11
N VAL A 256 11.96 3.84 19.46
CA VAL A 256 13.29 4.06 20.03
C VAL A 256 13.77 5.45 19.60
N THR A 257 13.91 6.35 20.55
CA THR A 257 14.50 7.68 20.31
C THR A 257 16.00 7.55 20.10
N ARG A 258 16.51 8.15 19.03
CA ARG A 258 17.92 8.14 18.63
C ARG A 258 18.48 9.56 18.67
N GLU A 259 19.80 9.68 18.54
CA GLU A 259 20.48 10.98 18.37
C GLU A 259 19.91 11.79 17.18
N ALA A 260 19.57 11.10 16.08
CA ALA A 260 18.98 11.69 14.89
C ALA A 260 17.69 12.48 15.17
N ASP A 261 16.88 12.06 16.15
CA ASP A 261 15.64 12.72 16.55
C ASP A 261 15.89 14.13 17.12
N ALA A 262 16.91 14.26 17.97
CA ALA A 262 17.29 15.55 18.53
C ALA A 262 17.97 16.43 17.48
N LEU A 263 18.87 15.83 16.69
CA LEU A 263 19.66 16.53 15.69
C LEU A 263 18.77 17.12 14.57
N LEU A 264 17.84 16.33 14.02
CA LEU A 264 16.92 16.81 13.00
C LEU A 264 15.99 17.90 13.54
N ALA A 265 15.40 17.71 14.72
CA ALA A 265 14.53 18.72 15.33
C ALA A 265 15.28 20.04 15.57
N ASN A 266 16.52 19.98 16.04
CA ASN A 266 17.35 21.16 16.27
C ASN A 266 17.66 21.91 14.97
N TYR A 267 18.06 21.19 13.91
CA TYR A 267 18.34 21.81 12.62
C TYR A 267 17.10 22.44 12.01
N VAL A 268 15.95 21.75 12.03
CA VAL A 268 14.70 22.29 11.49
C VAL A 268 14.23 23.52 12.30
N ASN A 269 14.38 23.52 13.63
CA ASN A 269 14.09 24.70 14.46
C ASN A 269 14.99 25.90 14.12
N GLN A 270 16.22 25.67 13.69
CA GLN A 270 17.13 26.70 13.19
C GLN A 270 16.85 27.07 11.73
N SER A 271 15.78 26.54 11.15
CA SER A 271 15.41 26.68 9.74
C SER A 271 16.53 26.20 8.79
N GLU A 272 17.33 25.21 9.19
CA GLU A 272 18.35 24.61 8.34
C GLU A 272 17.73 23.62 7.36
N TYR A 273 18.30 23.54 6.15
CA TYR A 273 17.96 22.47 5.23
C TYR A 273 18.64 21.18 5.66
N CYS A 274 17.98 20.04 5.50
CA CYS A 274 18.44 18.76 6.01
C CYS A 274 18.24 17.64 4.99
N TYR A 275 19.02 16.57 5.11
CA TYR A 275 18.74 15.31 4.41
C TYR A 275 19.01 14.10 5.29
N VAL A 276 18.12 13.12 5.19
CA VAL A 276 18.14 11.83 5.89
C VAL A 276 18.18 10.73 4.84
N PHE A 277 19.38 10.44 4.34
CA PHE A 277 19.59 9.43 3.32
C PHE A 277 20.18 8.17 3.93
N ASN A 278 19.42 7.08 3.81
CA ASN A 278 19.82 5.78 4.33
C ASN A 278 19.01 4.66 3.66
N ALA A 279 19.46 3.42 3.81
CA ALA A 279 18.76 2.22 3.39
C ALA A 279 17.28 2.19 3.81
N ARG A 280 16.48 1.42 3.07
CA ARG A 280 15.08 1.14 3.43
C ARG A 280 15.02 0.49 4.82
N GLN A 281 13.88 0.64 5.48
CA GLN A 281 13.62 0.01 6.77
C GLN A 281 14.51 0.49 7.96
N MET A 282 15.17 1.65 7.82
CA MET A 282 15.95 2.32 8.89
C MET A 282 15.13 3.28 9.76
N GLY A 283 13.79 3.27 9.64
CA GLY A 283 12.92 4.13 10.45
C GLY A 283 12.95 5.61 10.07
N LYS A 284 13.18 5.93 8.79
CA LYS A 284 13.16 7.29 8.23
C LYS A 284 11.80 7.96 8.39
N SER A 285 10.73 7.30 7.94
CA SER A 285 9.38 7.83 8.02
C SER A 285 8.89 7.95 9.48
N SER A 286 9.27 7.03 10.36
CA SER A 286 8.99 7.15 11.80
C SER A 286 9.70 8.36 12.42
N LEU A 287 10.98 8.59 12.07
CA LEU A 287 11.72 9.80 12.49
C LEU A 287 11.01 11.08 12.02
N ARG A 288 10.52 11.11 10.78
CA ARG A 288 9.74 12.23 10.23
C ARG A 288 8.47 12.49 11.05
N VAL A 289 7.67 11.45 11.31
CA VAL A 289 6.43 11.55 12.10
C VAL A 289 6.70 12.13 13.50
N GLN A 290 7.72 11.61 14.17
CA GLN A 290 8.13 12.04 15.52
C GLN A 290 8.66 13.48 15.52
N THR A 291 9.43 13.85 14.50
CA THR A 291 9.96 15.21 14.34
C THR A 291 8.82 16.21 14.12
N ILE A 292 7.87 15.92 13.23
CA ILE A 292 6.72 16.79 12.96
C ILE A 292 5.89 17.01 14.24
N ALA A 293 5.70 15.97 15.06
CA ALA A 293 4.98 16.10 16.32
C ALA A 293 5.69 17.07 17.28
N ARG A 294 7.01 16.92 17.46
CA ARG A 294 7.83 17.83 18.30
C ARG A 294 7.86 19.27 17.77
N LEU A 295 7.93 19.44 16.46
CA LEU A 295 7.95 20.75 15.82
C LEU A 295 6.61 21.48 15.93
N ARG A 296 5.49 20.73 15.92
CA ARG A 296 4.16 21.30 16.17
C ARG A 296 4.07 21.91 17.56
N GLU A 297 4.63 21.25 18.58
CA GLU A 297 4.71 21.79 19.95
C GLU A 297 5.58 23.06 20.02
N ALA A 298 6.60 23.15 19.17
CA ALA A 298 7.46 24.33 19.02
C ALA A 298 6.85 25.44 18.14
N GLY A 299 5.62 25.28 17.64
CA GLY A 299 4.92 26.28 16.82
C GLY A 299 5.34 26.33 15.35
N VAL A 300 6.03 25.30 14.84
CA VAL A 300 6.45 25.20 13.44
C VAL A 300 5.35 24.55 12.60
N VAL A 301 4.96 25.18 11.50
CA VAL A 301 3.97 24.63 10.57
C VAL A 301 4.67 23.68 9.60
N SER A 302 4.26 22.41 9.61
CA SER A 302 4.96 21.37 8.85
C SER A 302 4.11 20.84 7.69
N ALA A 303 4.75 20.67 6.53
CA ALA A 303 4.22 19.93 5.39
C ALA A 303 4.94 18.59 5.23
N ALA A 304 4.21 17.51 4.94
CA ALA A 304 4.79 16.23 4.55
C ALA A 304 4.30 15.84 3.16
N ILE A 305 5.24 15.55 2.27
CA ILE A 305 5.01 15.19 0.88
C ILE A 305 5.67 13.85 0.63
N ASP A 306 4.93 12.89 0.09
CA ASP A 306 5.47 11.61 -0.33
C ASP A 306 5.52 11.56 -1.85
N LEU A 307 6.73 11.57 -2.43
CA LEU A 307 6.88 11.62 -3.89
C LEU A 307 6.45 10.32 -4.58
N SER A 308 6.45 9.18 -3.87
CA SER A 308 5.97 7.91 -4.41
C SER A 308 4.46 7.91 -4.68
N SER A 309 3.71 8.71 -3.90
CA SER A 309 2.26 8.86 -4.05
C SER A 309 1.85 9.82 -5.18
N ILE A 310 2.79 10.61 -5.69
CA ILE A 310 2.53 11.69 -6.66
C ILE A 310 2.87 11.25 -8.10
N GLY A 311 3.84 10.37 -8.29
CA GLY A 311 4.33 9.97 -9.60
C GLY A 311 4.61 8.48 -9.73
N SER A 312 4.02 7.85 -10.74
CA SER A 312 4.49 6.58 -11.31
C SER A 312 5.18 6.84 -12.65
N GLU A 313 5.75 5.81 -13.28
CA GLU A 313 6.50 5.91 -14.55
C GLU A 313 5.75 6.69 -15.66
N ARG A 314 4.41 6.77 -15.63
CA ARG A 314 3.59 7.41 -16.67
C ARG A 314 3.08 8.82 -16.36
N VAL A 315 3.55 9.45 -15.29
CA VAL A 315 3.08 10.79 -14.91
C VAL A 315 3.81 11.87 -15.72
N SER A 316 3.07 12.88 -16.20
CA SER A 316 3.67 14.04 -16.88
C SER A 316 4.29 15.03 -15.89
N ASP A 317 5.20 15.87 -16.36
CA ASP A 317 5.81 16.94 -15.56
C ASP A 317 4.75 17.85 -14.92
N GLN A 318 3.75 18.30 -15.68
CA GLN A 318 2.67 19.15 -15.21
C GLN A 318 1.86 18.48 -14.10
N GLN A 319 1.53 17.19 -14.26
CA GLN A 319 0.78 16.42 -13.27
C GLN A 319 1.60 16.23 -11.99
N TRP A 320 2.91 15.98 -12.12
CA TRP A 320 3.81 15.79 -11.00
C TRP A 320 3.95 17.05 -10.13
N TYR A 321 4.26 18.20 -10.74
CA TYR A 321 4.35 19.47 -10.03
C TYR A 321 3.00 19.91 -9.43
N ALA A 322 1.88 19.70 -10.15
CA ALA A 322 0.55 19.96 -9.62
C ALA A 322 0.22 19.06 -8.42
N GLY A 323 0.69 17.81 -8.42
CA GLY A 323 0.58 16.88 -7.30
C GLY A 323 1.36 17.35 -6.07
N ILE A 324 2.60 17.82 -6.25
CA ILE A 324 3.41 18.44 -5.18
C ILE A 324 2.70 19.67 -4.61
N ALA A 325 2.22 20.56 -5.47
CA ALA A 325 1.49 21.76 -5.08
C ALA A 325 0.22 21.43 -4.27
N ARG A 326 -0.55 20.43 -4.72
CA ARG A 326 -1.73 19.94 -4.00
C ARG A 326 -1.36 19.34 -2.64
N ALA A 327 -0.30 18.54 -2.57
CA ALA A 327 0.18 17.95 -1.33
C ALA A 327 0.64 19.02 -0.34
N LEU A 328 1.36 20.05 -0.80
CA LEU A 328 1.76 21.21 0.00
C LEU A 328 0.57 21.95 0.59
N VAL A 329 -0.37 22.39 -0.24
CA VAL A 329 -1.56 23.14 0.21
C VAL A 329 -2.40 22.32 1.18
N SER A 330 -2.56 21.02 0.90
CA SER A 330 -3.29 20.10 1.78
C SER A 330 -2.58 19.96 3.13
N SER A 331 -1.28 19.67 3.13
CA SER A 331 -0.53 19.40 4.36
C SER A 331 -0.33 20.64 5.23
N LEU A 332 -0.26 21.85 4.64
CA LEU A 332 -0.20 23.12 5.36
C LEU A 332 -1.56 23.62 5.85
N GLY A 333 -2.65 22.92 5.52
CA GLY A 333 -4.01 23.33 5.92
C GLY A 333 -4.56 24.54 5.16
N LEU A 334 -3.99 24.89 4.01
CA LEU A 334 -4.35 26.07 3.22
C LEU A 334 -5.57 25.87 2.30
N HIS A 335 -6.18 24.69 2.30
CA HIS A 335 -7.32 24.33 1.43
C HIS A 335 -8.56 25.23 1.60
N ARG A 336 -8.71 25.89 2.75
CA ARG A 336 -9.82 26.84 2.99
C ARG A 336 -9.55 28.23 2.42
N GLN A 337 -8.29 28.54 2.13
CA GLN A 337 -7.84 29.87 1.70
C GLN A 337 -7.54 29.89 0.21
N VAL A 338 -7.07 28.78 -0.35
CA VAL A 338 -6.70 28.66 -1.77
C VAL A 338 -7.26 27.41 -2.40
N THR A 339 -8.06 27.59 -3.46
CA THR A 339 -8.50 26.52 -4.35
C THR A 339 -7.37 26.16 -5.31
N ILE A 340 -6.47 25.26 -4.88
CA ILE A 340 -5.23 24.94 -5.61
C ILE A 340 -5.45 24.51 -7.07
N ARG A 341 -6.55 23.81 -7.36
CA ARG A 341 -6.90 23.39 -8.73
C ARG A 341 -7.14 24.60 -9.64
N THR A 342 -7.83 25.61 -9.14
CA THR A 342 -8.13 26.84 -9.89
C THR A 342 -6.87 27.69 -10.01
N TRP A 343 -6.19 27.92 -8.89
CA TRP A 343 -4.95 28.71 -8.83
C TRP A 343 -3.88 28.21 -9.80
N TRP A 344 -3.72 26.88 -9.91
CA TRP A 344 -2.75 26.24 -10.80
C TRP A 344 -3.13 26.30 -12.29
N ARG A 345 -4.44 26.25 -12.60
CA ARG A 345 -4.96 26.29 -13.98
C ARG A 345 -4.92 27.70 -14.56
N GLU A 346 -5.16 28.73 -13.75
CA GLU A 346 -5.13 30.13 -14.19
C GLU A 346 -3.74 30.63 -14.58
N ARG A 347 -2.68 29.87 -14.27
CA ARG A 347 -1.28 30.19 -14.57
C ARG A 347 -0.71 29.21 -15.58
N ASP A 348 -1.52 28.78 -16.55
CA ASP A 348 -1.11 27.75 -17.52
C ASP A 348 -0.06 28.24 -18.55
N ASP A 349 0.14 29.55 -18.59
CA ASP A 349 1.08 30.31 -19.43
C ASP A 349 2.54 30.22 -18.98
N ILE A 350 2.81 29.84 -17.73
CA ILE A 350 4.16 29.69 -17.16
C ILE A 350 4.53 28.23 -16.88
N SER A 351 5.83 27.95 -16.73
CA SER A 351 6.31 26.59 -16.49
C SER A 351 5.88 26.03 -15.13
N SER A 352 5.75 24.71 -15.03
CA SER A 352 5.35 24.02 -13.79
C SER A 352 6.25 24.34 -12.58
N VAL A 353 7.55 24.51 -12.82
CA VAL A 353 8.54 24.91 -11.81
C VAL A 353 8.27 26.33 -11.32
N GLN A 354 7.98 27.27 -12.23
CA GLN A 354 7.64 28.66 -11.89
C GLN A 354 6.32 28.75 -11.11
N ARG A 355 5.32 27.94 -11.45
CA ARG A 355 4.08 27.87 -10.65
C ARG A 355 4.35 27.43 -9.22
N LEU A 356 5.26 26.46 -9.03
CA LEU A 356 5.65 26.03 -7.69
C LEU A 356 6.45 27.12 -6.95
N ASP A 357 7.30 27.89 -7.64
CA ASP A 357 7.97 29.08 -7.08
C ASP A 357 6.94 30.08 -6.54
N LEU A 358 6.00 30.51 -7.39
CA LEU A 358 4.97 31.48 -7.03
C LEU A 358 4.04 30.96 -5.92
N LEU A 359 3.76 29.65 -5.89
CA LEU A 359 2.97 29.07 -4.81
C LEU A 359 3.69 29.21 -3.47
N ILE A 360 5.01 29.01 -3.43
CA ILE A 360 5.78 29.20 -2.20
C ILE A 360 5.83 30.69 -1.84
N ASP A 361 6.17 31.55 -2.81
CA ASP A 361 6.40 32.97 -2.58
C ASP A 361 5.13 33.77 -2.27
N GLU A 362 4.09 33.67 -3.10
CA GLU A 362 2.88 34.51 -3.02
C GLU A 362 1.81 33.92 -2.09
N VAL A 363 1.85 32.61 -1.81
CA VAL A 363 0.80 31.93 -1.05
C VAL A 363 1.35 31.41 0.27
N VAL A 364 2.34 30.51 0.25
CA VAL A 364 2.79 29.85 1.47
C VAL A 364 3.49 30.83 2.42
N LEU A 365 4.42 31.65 1.91
CA LEU A 365 5.17 32.61 2.74
C LEU A 365 4.34 33.81 3.19
N GLU A 366 3.31 34.19 2.43
CA GLU A 366 2.38 35.27 2.77
C GLU A 366 1.32 34.85 3.80
N LEU A 367 0.72 33.67 3.64
CA LEU A 367 -0.39 33.22 4.50
C LEU A 367 0.10 32.62 5.83
N ILE A 368 1.35 32.18 5.91
CA ILE A 368 1.93 31.57 7.12
C ILE A 368 3.04 32.48 7.63
N ALA A 369 2.89 33.02 8.84
CA ALA A 369 3.86 33.88 9.51
C ALA A 369 4.86 33.10 10.39
N GLN A 370 4.51 31.88 10.78
CA GLN A 370 5.32 30.98 11.60
C GLN A 370 6.51 30.39 10.81
N PRO A 371 7.50 29.75 11.47
CA PRO A 371 8.46 28.89 10.79
C PRO A 371 7.75 27.74 10.06
N ILE A 372 8.24 27.40 8.87
CA ILE A 372 7.67 26.42 7.95
C ILE A 372 8.69 25.31 7.72
N ALA A 373 8.28 24.06 7.86
CA ALA A 373 9.12 22.90 7.60
C ALA A 373 8.49 21.98 6.56
N ILE A 374 9.14 21.83 5.40
CA ILE A 374 8.68 20.96 4.32
C ILE A 374 9.50 19.67 4.34
N PHE A 375 8.85 18.55 4.64
CA PHE A 375 9.41 17.21 4.64
C PHE A 375 9.04 16.52 3.33
N ILE A 376 10.04 16.12 2.53
CA ILE A 376 9.87 15.42 1.27
C ILE A 376 10.39 13.99 1.45
N ASP A 377 9.47 13.03 1.46
CA ASP A 377 9.72 11.59 1.63
C ASP A 377 9.82 10.88 0.27
N GLU A 378 10.48 9.72 0.28
CA GLU A 378 10.77 8.90 -0.90
C GLU A 378 11.35 9.68 -2.09
N VAL A 379 12.39 10.50 -1.87
CA VAL A 379 13.02 11.27 -2.96
C VAL A 379 13.58 10.40 -4.07
N ASP A 380 13.88 9.13 -3.81
CA ASP A 380 14.32 8.16 -4.83
C ASP A 380 13.22 7.81 -5.85
N ALA A 381 11.95 8.11 -5.58
CA ALA A 381 10.86 7.91 -6.55
C ALA A 381 11.08 8.69 -7.86
N VAL A 382 11.84 9.80 -7.82
CA VAL A 382 12.11 10.62 -9.01
C VAL A 382 13.00 9.92 -10.04
N LEU A 383 13.75 8.88 -9.63
CA LEU A 383 14.62 8.13 -10.52
C LEU A 383 13.85 7.34 -11.58
N GLY A 384 12.59 6.98 -11.28
CA GLY A 384 11.70 6.24 -12.18
C GLY A 384 10.86 7.10 -13.13
N LEU A 385 10.96 8.43 -13.07
CA LEU A 385 10.16 9.32 -13.93
C LEU A 385 10.71 9.35 -15.36
N GLU A 386 9.87 9.60 -16.37
CA GLU A 386 10.35 9.70 -17.76
C GLU A 386 11.01 11.06 -18.08
N PHE A 387 10.81 12.08 -17.23
CA PHE A 387 11.33 13.44 -17.42
C PHE A 387 12.37 13.84 -16.36
N ALA A 388 13.15 14.89 -16.66
CA ALA A 388 14.18 15.41 -15.77
C ALA A 388 13.58 16.26 -14.63
N VAL A 389 13.98 15.97 -13.39
CA VAL A 389 13.54 16.71 -12.18
C VAL A 389 14.60 17.68 -11.65
N ASP A 390 15.68 17.91 -12.39
CA ASP A 390 16.80 18.75 -12.00
C ASP A 390 16.36 20.18 -11.62
N ASP A 391 15.32 20.69 -12.30
CA ASP A 391 14.76 22.01 -12.00
C ASP A 391 14.02 22.08 -10.65
N PHE A 392 13.48 20.97 -10.16
CA PHE A 392 12.89 20.90 -8.82
C PHE A 392 13.97 21.09 -7.74
N PHE A 393 15.10 20.40 -7.86
CA PHE A 393 16.20 20.57 -6.90
C PHE A 393 16.88 21.93 -7.03
N ALA A 394 16.96 22.48 -8.25
CA ALA A 394 17.42 23.85 -8.47
C ALA A 394 16.49 24.87 -7.81
N LEU A 395 15.17 24.66 -7.85
CA LEU A 395 14.18 25.50 -7.18
C LEU A 395 14.36 25.48 -5.66
N LEU A 396 14.53 24.30 -5.05
CA LEU A 396 14.80 24.21 -3.61
C LEU A 396 16.07 24.98 -3.22
N ARG A 397 17.12 24.92 -4.05
CA ARG A 397 18.35 25.68 -3.85
C ARG A 397 18.16 27.19 -4.01
N MET A 398 17.34 27.61 -4.95
CA MET A 398 16.97 29.00 -5.11
C MET A 398 16.28 29.53 -3.84
N PHE A 399 15.36 28.79 -3.24
CA PHE A 399 14.72 29.18 -1.98
C PHE A 399 15.73 29.36 -0.84
N TYR A 400 16.75 28.49 -0.75
CA TYR A 400 17.82 28.63 0.23
C TYR A 400 18.65 29.89 -0.01
N ASN A 401 19.02 30.18 -1.26
CA ASN A 401 19.80 31.37 -1.59
C ASN A 401 19.01 32.67 -1.34
N ARG A 402 17.70 32.70 -1.60
CA ARG A 402 16.82 33.86 -1.35
C ARG A 402 16.78 34.29 0.11
N ARG A 403 17.19 33.44 1.07
CA ARG A 403 17.33 33.80 2.50
C ARG A 403 18.27 34.98 2.76
N ALA A 404 19.23 35.22 1.86
CA ALA A 404 20.15 36.34 1.97
C ALA A 404 19.46 37.68 1.65
N GLU A 405 18.52 37.67 0.71
CA GLU A 405 17.87 38.86 0.14
C GLU A 405 16.48 39.11 0.76
N ASP A 406 15.74 38.06 1.05
CA ASP A 406 14.38 38.11 1.57
C ASP A 406 14.27 37.35 2.91
N PRO A 407 14.02 38.07 4.02
CA PRO A 407 13.82 37.47 5.34
C PRO A 407 12.67 36.45 5.43
N ARG A 408 11.65 36.52 4.55
CA ARG A 408 10.54 35.55 4.55
C ARG A 408 11.06 34.11 4.35
N TYR A 409 12.07 33.92 3.51
CA TYR A 409 12.69 32.62 3.24
C TYR A 409 13.50 32.06 4.41
N ARG A 410 13.93 32.90 5.37
CA ARG A 410 14.64 32.42 6.58
C ARG A 410 13.76 31.59 7.49
N ARG A 411 12.44 31.67 7.31
CA ARG A 411 11.45 30.88 8.04
C ARG A 411 11.17 29.53 7.38
N LEU A 412 11.62 29.29 6.15
CA LEU A 412 11.36 28.08 5.39
C LEU A 412 12.50 27.08 5.56
N SER A 413 12.22 25.86 5.97
CA SER A 413 13.17 24.74 5.99
C SER A 413 12.68 23.58 5.14
N VAL A 414 13.61 22.85 4.53
CA VAL A 414 13.31 21.68 3.68
C VAL A 414 14.15 20.50 4.15
N THR A 415 13.50 19.36 4.37
CA THR A 415 14.15 18.10 4.74
C THR A 415 13.83 17.01 3.73
N LEU A 416 14.87 16.40 3.14
CA LEU A 416 14.73 15.32 2.17
C LEU A 416 14.95 13.95 2.84
N PHE A 417 14.08 12.98 2.58
CA PHE A 417 14.23 11.58 3.01
C PHE A 417 14.23 10.67 1.79
N GLY A 418 15.15 9.71 1.78
CA GLY A 418 15.23 8.75 0.69
C GLY A 418 16.36 7.78 0.88
N VAL A 419 16.56 6.95 -0.14
CA VAL A 419 17.67 6.00 -0.18
C VAL A 419 18.87 6.56 -0.96
N ALA A 420 18.62 7.41 -1.96
CA ALA A 420 19.62 7.99 -2.86
C ALA A 420 20.46 9.11 -2.22
N THR A 421 21.70 9.31 -2.68
CA THR A 421 22.51 10.49 -2.32
C THR A 421 22.09 11.72 -3.14
N PRO A 422 22.44 12.97 -2.73
CA PRO A 422 22.08 14.15 -3.51
C PRO A 422 22.66 14.13 -4.93
N ALA A 423 23.78 13.44 -5.15
CA ALA A 423 24.42 13.31 -6.46
C ALA A 423 23.63 12.37 -7.39
N ASP A 424 22.98 11.36 -6.83
CA ASP A 424 22.22 10.35 -7.60
C ASP A 424 20.88 10.90 -8.09
N LEU A 425 20.32 11.90 -7.40
CA LEU A 425 19.02 12.49 -7.70
C LEU A 425 19.04 13.47 -8.90
N ILE A 426 20.22 13.80 -9.42
CA ILE A 426 20.43 14.78 -10.49
C ILE A 426 20.87 14.05 -11.75
N ARG A 427 20.15 14.24 -12.86
CA ARG A 427 20.49 13.62 -14.16
C ARG A 427 21.64 14.34 -14.83
N ASP A 428 21.64 15.67 -14.75
CA ASP A 428 22.72 16.48 -15.29
C ASP A 428 23.85 16.66 -14.27
N LYS A 429 24.89 15.82 -14.41
CA LYS A 429 26.08 15.83 -13.53
C LYS A 429 26.89 17.14 -13.60
N GLN A 430 26.63 18.03 -14.56
CA GLN A 430 27.26 19.37 -14.63
C GLN A 430 26.54 20.39 -13.73
N ARG A 431 25.30 20.12 -13.31
CA ARG A 431 24.60 20.95 -12.32
C ARG A 431 25.10 20.58 -10.93
N THR A 432 25.57 21.59 -10.19
CA THR A 432 26.19 21.38 -8.88
C THR A 432 25.21 20.72 -7.90
N PRO A 433 25.66 19.70 -7.14
CA PRO A 433 24.79 18.92 -6.27
C PRO A 433 24.06 19.79 -5.25
N TYR A 434 22.90 19.31 -4.79
CA TYR A 434 22.19 19.87 -3.64
C TYR A 434 23.08 19.74 -2.38
N ASN A 435 23.98 20.71 -2.19
CA ASN A 435 24.98 20.73 -1.11
C ASN A 435 24.71 21.85 -0.09
N ILE A 436 23.43 22.19 0.09
CA ILE A 436 22.96 23.30 0.93
C ILE A 436 22.25 22.82 2.20
N GLY A 437 22.33 21.52 2.51
CA GLY A 437 21.68 20.92 3.67
C GLY A 437 22.65 20.17 4.58
N ARG A 438 22.25 19.95 5.83
CA ARG A 438 22.99 19.16 6.80
C ARG A 438 22.58 17.69 6.74
N ALA A 439 23.56 16.81 6.73
CA ALA A 439 23.32 15.38 6.87
C ALA A 439 22.80 15.06 8.27
N VAL A 440 21.74 14.26 8.34
CA VAL A 440 21.24 13.67 9.58
C VAL A 440 21.53 12.17 9.51
N PRO A 441 22.63 11.69 10.13
CA PRO A 441 22.99 10.28 10.09
C PRO A 441 21.96 9.46 10.87
N LEU A 442 21.58 8.32 10.31
CA LEU A 442 20.58 7.43 10.92
C LEU A 442 21.20 6.07 11.21
N ALA A 443 21.71 5.88 12.43
CA ALA A 443 22.32 4.62 12.83
C ALA A 443 21.26 3.58 13.28
N GLY A 444 21.70 2.32 13.35
CA GLY A 444 20.97 1.27 14.06
C GLY A 444 20.92 1.56 15.56
N PHE A 445 19.94 0.97 16.25
CA PHE A 445 19.72 1.14 17.68
C PHE A 445 20.92 0.68 18.51
N ARG A 446 21.30 1.50 19.48
CA ARG A 446 22.22 1.12 20.53
C ARG A 446 21.49 0.40 21.67
N LEU A 447 22.23 -0.38 22.45
CA LEU A 447 21.66 -1.11 23.58
C LEU A 447 21.00 -0.18 24.60
N ASP A 448 21.61 0.97 24.89
CA ASP A 448 21.06 1.97 25.82
C ASP A 448 19.80 2.66 25.29
N GLU A 449 19.64 2.75 23.96
CA GLU A 449 18.46 3.32 23.30
C GLU A 449 17.31 2.30 23.21
N ALA A 450 17.60 1.00 23.04
CA ALA A 450 16.61 -0.05 22.78
C ALA A 450 15.74 -0.46 23.99
N ARG A 451 15.84 0.25 25.12
CA ARG A 451 15.03 0.01 26.34
C ARG A 451 13.51 -0.02 26.11
N PRO A 452 12.90 0.82 25.25
CA PRO A 452 11.47 0.74 24.97
C PRO A 452 11.05 -0.63 24.41
N LEU A 453 11.91 -1.25 23.59
CA LEU A 453 11.67 -2.58 23.03
C LEU A 453 11.83 -3.67 24.10
N ALA A 454 12.79 -3.54 25.01
CA ALA A 454 13.02 -4.55 26.05
C ALA A 454 11.77 -4.81 26.92
N ARG A 455 10.92 -3.80 27.15
CA ARG A 455 9.73 -3.91 28.00
C ARG A 455 8.81 -5.05 27.59
N GLY A 456 8.55 -5.22 26.28
CA GLY A 456 7.67 -6.27 25.76
C GLY A 456 8.28 -7.67 25.78
N LEU A 457 9.53 -7.83 26.22
CA LEU A 457 10.22 -9.13 26.29
C LEU A 457 10.24 -9.70 27.72
N SER A 458 9.79 -8.91 28.71
CA SER A 458 9.84 -9.26 30.14
C SER A 458 9.02 -10.51 30.49
N ALA A 459 7.97 -10.81 29.73
CA ALA A 459 7.17 -12.02 29.92
C ALA A 459 7.97 -13.30 29.56
N VAL A 460 8.89 -13.20 28.59
CA VAL A 460 9.57 -14.35 27.99
C VAL A 460 10.90 -14.66 28.70
N GLY A 461 11.56 -13.69 29.32
CA GLY A 461 12.80 -13.91 30.09
C GLY A 461 13.45 -12.60 30.55
N ASP A 462 14.77 -12.62 30.75
CA ASP A 462 15.56 -11.42 31.06
C ASP A 462 15.61 -10.50 29.84
N ALA A 463 14.77 -9.47 29.86
CA ALA A 463 14.59 -8.52 28.77
C ALA A 463 15.90 -7.86 28.29
N GLU A 464 16.81 -7.53 29.20
CA GLU A 464 18.10 -6.88 28.87
C GLU A 464 19.05 -7.84 28.16
N ARG A 465 19.06 -9.12 28.56
CA ARG A 465 19.85 -10.15 27.87
C ARG A 465 19.27 -10.50 26.52
N ILE A 466 17.94 -10.59 26.43
CA ILE A 466 17.24 -10.88 25.18
C ILE A 466 17.47 -9.75 24.18
N ILE A 467 17.23 -8.48 24.55
CA ILE A 467 17.40 -7.36 23.62
C ILE A 467 18.85 -7.24 23.14
N ARG A 468 19.83 -7.50 24.01
CA ARG A 468 21.24 -7.56 23.60
C ARG A 468 21.48 -8.65 22.55
N ALA A 469 20.95 -9.86 22.77
CA ALA A 469 21.05 -10.95 21.80
C ALA A 469 20.34 -10.63 20.48
N VAL A 470 19.21 -9.89 20.51
CA VAL A 470 18.54 -9.41 19.30
C VAL A 470 19.42 -8.40 18.56
N LEU A 471 20.04 -7.45 19.26
CA LEU A 471 20.93 -6.47 18.66
C LEU A 471 22.21 -7.11 18.08
N ASP A 472 22.75 -8.16 18.71
CA ASP A 472 23.87 -8.95 18.16
C ASP A 472 23.55 -9.51 16.76
N TRP A 473 22.30 -9.88 16.48
CA TRP A 473 21.87 -10.42 15.19
C TRP A 473 21.43 -9.37 14.18
N THR A 474 20.82 -8.28 14.65
CA THR A 474 20.18 -7.27 13.81
C THR A 474 21.04 -6.03 13.58
N CYS A 475 22.14 -5.88 14.33
CA CYS A 475 22.95 -4.66 14.44
C CYS A 475 22.10 -3.40 14.71
N GLY A 476 20.97 -3.56 15.42
CA GLY A 476 20.06 -2.46 15.73
C GLY A 476 19.26 -1.95 14.54
N GLN A 477 19.22 -2.65 13.40
CA GLN A 477 18.37 -2.24 12.29
C GLN A 477 16.89 -2.19 12.75
N PRO A 478 16.20 -1.05 12.64
CA PRO A 478 14.89 -0.86 13.25
C PRO A 478 13.84 -1.92 12.90
N PHE A 479 13.68 -2.22 11.61
CA PHE A 479 12.71 -3.21 11.16
C PHE A 479 13.02 -4.63 11.65
N LEU A 480 14.26 -5.12 11.48
CA LEU A 480 14.63 -6.45 11.95
C LEU A 480 14.56 -6.55 13.48
N THR A 481 14.95 -5.49 14.19
CA THR A 481 14.87 -5.46 15.66
C THR A 481 13.42 -5.60 16.12
N GLN A 482 12.49 -4.83 15.54
CA GLN A 482 11.05 -4.95 15.80
C GLN A 482 10.52 -6.33 15.42
N LYS A 483 10.90 -6.87 14.24
CA LYS A 483 10.46 -8.19 13.75
C LYS A 483 10.89 -9.32 14.68
N VAL A 484 12.15 -9.32 15.11
CA VAL A 484 12.66 -10.33 16.04
C VAL A 484 12.03 -10.17 17.42
N CYS A 485 11.83 -8.93 17.92
CA CYS A 485 11.15 -8.73 19.19
C CYS A 485 9.68 -9.19 19.15
N GLN A 486 8.97 -8.93 18.05
CA GLN A 486 7.61 -9.43 17.83
C GLN A 486 7.59 -10.96 17.86
N LEU A 487 8.47 -11.61 17.10
CA LEU A 487 8.59 -13.07 17.07
C LEU A 487 8.83 -13.64 18.47
N ILE A 488 9.71 -13.03 19.26
CA ILE A 488 9.98 -13.45 20.64
C ILE A 488 8.75 -13.25 21.53
N SER A 489 8.05 -12.12 21.41
CA SER A 489 6.93 -11.78 22.30
C SER A 489 5.73 -12.72 22.18
N VAL A 490 5.57 -13.39 21.04
CA VAL A 490 4.48 -14.35 20.79
C VAL A 490 4.88 -15.80 21.02
N GLU A 491 6.13 -16.07 21.45
CA GLU A 491 6.56 -17.42 21.78
C GLU A 491 5.92 -17.91 23.09
N GLU A 492 5.33 -19.10 23.06
CA GLU A 492 4.74 -19.75 24.24
C GLU A 492 5.83 -20.18 25.25
N SER A 493 7.04 -20.45 24.76
CA SER A 493 8.15 -20.94 25.57
C SER A 493 8.98 -19.78 26.12
N ARG A 494 9.27 -19.83 27.43
CA ARG A 494 10.18 -18.86 28.08
C ARG A 494 11.63 -19.20 27.78
N ALA A 495 12.45 -18.16 27.65
CA ALA A 495 13.89 -18.30 27.50
C ALA A 495 14.50 -18.92 28.77
N PRO A 496 15.29 -20.00 28.68
CA PRO A 496 15.93 -20.58 29.86
C PRO A 496 16.93 -19.61 30.47
N ALA A 497 16.87 -19.45 31.79
CA ALA A 497 17.70 -18.50 32.52
C ALA A 497 19.20 -18.72 32.24
N GLY A 498 19.89 -17.67 31.81
CA GLY A 498 21.33 -17.72 31.46
C GLY A 498 21.62 -18.31 30.08
N LYS A 499 20.61 -18.73 29.32
CA LYS A 499 20.73 -19.22 27.93
C LYS A 499 19.90 -18.39 26.94
N GLU A 500 19.56 -17.15 27.31
CA GLU A 500 18.74 -16.27 26.48
C GLU A 500 19.38 -16.02 25.10
N ARG A 501 20.70 -15.88 25.06
CA ARG A 501 21.46 -15.67 23.81
C ARG A 501 21.32 -16.84 22.84
N ASP A 502 21.49 -18.07 23.33
CA ASP A 502 21.38 -19.28 22.50
C ASP A 502 19.93 -19.52 22.06
N TRP A 503 18.97 -19.22 22.95
CA TRP A 503 17.55 -19.32 22.65
C TRP A 503 17.13 -18.36 21.53
N VAL A 504 17.53 -17.07 21.61
CA VAL A 504 17.30 -16.09 20.54
C VAL A 504 17.99 -16.52 19.25
N ALA A 505 19.24 -17.00 19.31
CA ALA A 505 19.96 -17.47 18.13
C ALA A 505 19.24 -18.63 17.44
N ASN A 506 18.67 -19.58 18.19
CA ASN A 506 17.90 -20.68 17.62
C ASN A 506 16.58 -20.21 17.00
N LEU A 507 15.91 -19.24 17.63
CA LEU A 507 14.68 -18.64 17.09
C LEU A 507 14.96 -17.92 15.77
N VAL A 508 15.98 -17.05 15.72
CA VAL A 508 16.37 -16.33 14.50
C VAL A 508 16.74 -17.31 13.38
N ARG A 509 17.54 -18.34 13.68
CA ARG A 509 17.90 -19.35 12.68
C ARG A 509 16.69 -20.11 12.14
N SER A 510 15.77 -20.51 13.00
CA SER A 510 14.64 -21.36 12.62
C SER A 510 13.48 -20.59 11.96
N ARG A 511 13.24 -19.34 12.35
CA ARG A 511 12.09 -18.53 11.92
C ARG A 511 12.42 -17.41 10.94
N VAL A 512 13.65 -16.88 10.95
CA VAL A 512 14.06 -15.75 10.10
C VAL A 512 14.98 -16.20 8.96
N ILE A 513 15.96 -17.07 9.25
CA ILE A 513 16.98 -17.48 8.26
C ILE A 513 16.53 -18.72 7.47
N ARG A 514 16.12 -19.78 8.17
CA ARG A 514 15.70 -21.03 7.51
C ARG A 514 14.35 -20.83 6.83
N ASN A 515 14.27 -21.18 5.55
CA ASN A 515 13.06 -21.01 4.74
C ASN A 515 12.53 -19.56 4.79
N TRP A 516 13.44 -18.58 4.82
CA TRP A 516 13.10 -17.17 4.99
C TRP A 516 12.01 -16.69 4.02
N ARG A 517 12.01 -17.16 2.76
CA ARG A 517 10.98 -16.82 1.75
C ARG A 517 9.55 -17.14 2.18
N LYS A 518 9.34 -18.11 3.08
CA LYS A 518 8.02 -18.46 3.62
C LYS A 518 7.56 -17.52 4.74
N TYR A 519 8.51 -16.98 5.50
CA TYR A 519 8.25 -16.21 6.72
C TYR A 519 8.62 -14.72 6.58
N ASP A 520 8.92 -14.28 5.36
CA ASP A 520 9.26 -12.89 5.07
C ASP A 520 8.00 -12.03 4.89
N GLU A 521 7.16 -12.03 5.93
CA GLU A 521 5.99 -11.17 6.02
C GLU A 521 6.11 -10.27 7.27
N PRO A 522 5.98 -8.94 7.14
CA PRO A 522 6.03 -8.19 5.88
C PRO A 522 7.38 -8.36 5.17
N GLU A 523 7.36 -8.19 3.84
CA GLU A 523 8.50 -8.44 2.94
C GLU A 523 9.65 -7.47 3.22
N HIS A 524 10.85 -8.03 3.29
CA HIS A 524 12.09 -7.27 3.51
C HIS A 524 13.28 -7.96 2.85
N LEU A 525 13.49 -9.23 3.19
CA LEU A 525 14.53 -10.04 2.56
C LEU A 525 14.21 -10.28 1.08
N GLY A 526 12.93 -10.45 0.71
CA GLY A 526 12.47 -10.60 -0.67
C GLY A 526 12.75 -9.36 -1.50
N THR A 527 12.55 -8.18 -0.91
CA THR A 527 12.87 -6.90 -1.55
C THR A 527 14.36 -6.72 -1.76
N ILE A 528 15.20 -7.13 -0.80
CA ILE A 528 16.66 -7.13 -0.96
C ILE A 528 17.06 -8.11 -2.07
N GLU A 529 16.54 -9.35 -2.05
CA GLU A 529 16.78 -10.35 -3.10
C GLU A 529 16.43 -9.82 -4.49
N ALA A 530 15.22 -9.28 -4.65
CA ALA A 530 14.74 -8.75 -5.93
C ALA A 530 15.65 -7.64 -6.46
N ARG A 531 16.21 -6.81 -5.57
CA ARG A 531 17.14 -5.74 -5.93
C ARG A 531 18.52 -6.27 -6.32
N LEU A 532 19.06 -7.23 -5.58
CA LEU A 532 20.34 -7.87 -5.90
C LEU A 532 20.27 -8.64 -7.23
N LEU A 533 19.11 -9.19 -7.55
CA LEU A 533 18.84 -9.95 -8.78
C LEU A 533 18.18 -9.12 -9.88
N ALA A 534 18.04 -7.80 -9.68
CA ALA A 534 17.51 -6.90 -10.69
C ALA A 534 18.37 -7.03 -11.95
N LYS A 535 17.75 -7.45 -13.05
CA LYS A 535 18.43 -7.89 -14.29
C LYS A 535 19.11 -6.72 -15.00
N SER A 536 20.29 -6.34 -14.54
CA SER A 536 21.14 -5.32 -15.14
C SER A 536 22.41 -5.95 -15.72
N ALA A 537 23.13 -5.22 -16.55
CA ALA A 537 24.42 -5.66 -17.08
C ALA A 537 25.47 -5.92 -15.98
N SER A 538 25.24 -5.40 -14.77
CA SER A 538 26.19 -5.41 -13.65
C SER A 538 25.80 -6.38 -12.52
N THR A 539 24.75 -7.20 -12.67
CA THR A 539 24.30 -8.13 -11.62
C THR A 539 25.42 -9.09 -11.18
N LEU A 540 26.23 -9.61 -12.11
CA LEU A 540 27.33 -10.51 -11.78
C LEU A 540 28.41 -9.80 -10.95
N GLU A 541 28.83 -8.61 -11.39
CA GLU A 541 29.82 -7.78 -10.69
C GLU A 541 29.35 -7.41 -9.27
N LEU A 542 28.04 -7.14 -9.12
CA LEU A 542 27.41 -6.87 -7.83
C LEU A 542 27.47 -8.06 -6.87
N LEU A 543 27.12 -9.26 -7.35
CA LEU A 543 27.20 -10.47 -6.54
C LEU A 543 28.65 -10.85 -6.19
N GLU A 544 29.60 -10.64 -7.10
CA GLU A 544 31.03 -10.87 -6.85
C GLU A 544 31.60 -9.89 -5.83
N ARG A 545 31.25 -8.60 -5.93
CA ARG A 545 31.68 -7.59 -4.96
C ARG A 545 31.09 -7.87 -3.58
N TYR A 546 29.83 -8.28 -3.50
CA TYR A 546 29.22 -8.69 -2.24
C TYR A 546 29.88 -9.95 -1.65
N ARG A 547 30.24 -10.93 -2.48
CA ARG A 547 31.03 -12.11 -2.04
C ARG A 547 32.37 -11.70 -1.44
N GLU A 548 33.10 -10.77 -2.06
CA GLU A 548 34.37 -10.29 -1.51
C GLU A 548 34.20 -9.65 -0.13
N ILE A 549 33.14 -8.86 0.06
CA ILE A 549 32.82 -8.24 1.37
C ILE A 549 32.50 -9.32 2.41
N LEU A 550 31.76 -10.37 2.04
CA LEU A 550 31.48 -11.50 2.93
C LEU A 550 32.75 -12.27 3.34
N ASP A 551 33.63 -12.56 2.38
CA ASP A 551 34.82 -13.38 2.61
C ASP A 551 35.87 -12.65 3.45
N ARG A 552 36.03 -11.33 3.23
CA ARG A 552 37.04 -10.50 3.92
C ARG A 552 36.50 -9.83 5.18
N GLY A 553 35.19 -9.79 5.38
CA GLY A 553 34.51 -9.09 6.47
C GLY A 553 34.46 -7.57 6.27
N GLU A 554 35.60 -6.94 5.98
CA GLU A 554 35.71 -5.52 5.69
C GLU A 554 36.55 -5.27 4.43
N VAL A 555 36.08 -4.39 3.56
CA VAL A 555 36.76 -4.06 2.29
C VAL A 555 36.76 -2.54 2.11
N ALA A 556 37.86 -1.97 1.59
CA ALA A 556 37.90 -0.54 1.28
C ALA A 556 36.88 -0.17 0.20
N ALA A 557 36.12 0.90 0.43
CA ALA A 557 35.21 1.46 -0.55
C ALA A 557 35.99 2.07 -1.72
N THR A 558 35.54 1.78 -2.93
CA THR A 558 36.07 2.29 -4.20
C THR A 558 35.16 3.32 -4.85
N GLU A 559 33.99 3.59 -4.25
CA GLU A 559 32.96 4.50 -4.77
C GLU A 559 32.42 4.08 -6.13
N SER A 560 32.44 2.78 -6.42
CA SER A 560 31.90 2.23 -7.66
C SER A 560 30.36 2.25 -7.66
N PRO A 561 29.70 2.34 -8.83
CA PRO A 561 28.25 2.25 -8.93
C PRO A 561 27.67 0.96 -8.31
N VAL A 562 28.43 -0.14 -8.38
CA VAL A 562 28.06 -1.43 -7.79
C VAL A 562 28.05 -1.38 -6.26
N GLU A 563 29.05 -0.74 -5.66
CA GLU A 563 29.08 -0.55 -4.20
C GLU A 563 27.94 0.33 -3.72
N LEU A 564 27.62 1.37 -4.49
CA LEU A 564 26.46 2.21 -4.22
C LEU A 564 25.18 1.37 -4.23
N ASP A 565 24.94 0.54 -5.23
CA ASP A 565 23.76 -0.33 -5.27
C ASP A 565 23.67 -1.28 -4.06
N LEU A 566 24.80 -1.82 -3.60
CA LEU A 566 24.88 -2.62 -2.38
C LEU A 566 24.51 -1.81 -1.14
N ILE A 567 25.01 -0.58 -1.01
CA ILE A 567 24.68 0.32 0.10
C ILE A 567 23.19 0.70 0.07
N LEU A 568 22.68 1.07 -1.10
CA LEU A 568 21.28 1.46 -1.28
C LEU A 568 20.30 0.29 -1.03
N SER A 569 20.71 -0.95 -1.30
CA SER A 569 19.94 -2.14 -0.94
C SER A 569 19.82 -2.33 0.59
N GLY A 570 20.75 -1.74 1.35
CA GLY A 570 20.86 -1.90 2.79
C GLY A 570 21.57 -3.18 3.23
N ILE A 571 22.01 -4.04 2.31
CA ILE A 571 22.74 -5.27 2.64
C ILE A 571 24.18 -4.99 3.11
N VAL A 572 24.76 -3.89 2.63
CA VAL A 572 26.09 -3.40 3.01
C VAL A 572 25.96 -2.02 3.66
N THR A 573 26.84 -1.74 4.62
CA THR A 573 27.01 -0.41 5.23
C THR A 573 28.43 0.08 5.00
N GLN A 574 28.59 1.39 4.86
CA GLN A 574 29.89 2.04 4.76
C GLN A 574 30.18 2.83 6.04
N ALA A 575 31.33 2.61 6.66
CA ALA A 575 31.81 3.39 7.80
C ALA A 575 33.32 3.59 7.69
N TYR A 576 33.78 4.83 7.86
CA TYR A 576 35.22 5.18 7.81
C TYR A 576 35.93 4.72 6.53
N GLY A 577 35.24 4.76 5.38
CA GLY A 577 35.78 4.30 4.09
C GLY A 577 35.83 2.78 3.92
N LEU A 578 35.28 2.00 4.85
CA LEU A 578 35.20 0.55 4.79
C LEU A 578 33.75 0.08 4.59
N LEU A 579 33.59 -0.94 3.75
CA LEU A 579 32.34 -1.64 3.48
C LEU A 579 32.29 -2.95 4.28
N ARG A 580 31.13 -3.22 4.87
CA ARG A 580 30.84 -4.46 5.60
C ARG A 580 29.38 -4.85 5.44
N VAL A 581 29.08 -6.13 5.60
CA VAL A 581 27.68 -6.61 5.64
C VAL A 581 26.95 -5.97 6.83
N SER A 582 25.76 -5.44 6.60
CA SER A 582 25.04 -4.62 7.59
C SER A 582 24.69 -5.37 8.86
N ASN A 583 24.38 -6.67 8.78
CA ASN A 583 24.11 -7.51 9.95
C ASN A 583 24.31 -9.02 9.68
N PRO A 584 24.46 -9.83 10.75
CA PRO A 584 24.60 -11.28 10.64
C PRO A 584 23.42 -12.02 9.98
N ILE A 585 22.18 -11.52 10.09
CA ILE A 585 21.03 -12.15 9.43
C ILE A 585 21.21 -12.12 7.92
N TYR A 586 21.63 -10.99 7.36
CA TYR A 586 21.90 -10.87 5.93
C TYR A 586 23.03 -11.77 5.46
N ALA A 587 24.14 -11.82 6.20
CA ALA A 587 25.25 -12.71 5.88
C ALA A 587 24.85 -14.20 5.90
N ALA A 588 23.91 -14.57 6.77
CA ALA A 588 23.40 -15.94 6.86
C ALA A 588 22.39 -16.30 5.76
N VAL A 589 21.54 -15.34 5.37
CA VAL A 589 20.53 -15.51 4.32
C VAL A 589 21.14 -15.45 2.92
N PHE A 590 21.86 -14.37 2.62
CA PHE A 590 22.57 -14.13 1.37
C PHE A 590 24.01 -14.60 1.51
N ASN A 591 24.17 -15.89 1.78
CA ASN A 591 25.46 -16.52 2.06
C ASN A 591 26.19 -16.92 0.76
N PRO A 592 27.46 -17.39 0.84
CA PRO A 592 28.22 -17.79 -0.35
C PRO A 592 27.54 -18.87 -1.21
N GLN A 593 26.77 -19.78 -0.60
CA GLN A 593 26.02 -20.79 -1.34
C GLN A 593 24.90 -20.14 -2.17
N TRP A 594 24.11 -19.25 -1.58
CA TRP A 594 23.07 -18.51 -2.30
C TRP A 594 23.66 -17.69 -3.46
N ILE A 595 24.81 -17.06 -3.27
CA ILE A 595 25.50 -16.30 -4.32
C ILE A 595 25.89 -17.24 -5.47
N HIS A 596 26.51 -18.37 -5.16
CA HIS A 596 26.95 -19.35 -6.16
C HIS A 596 25.78 -19.88 -7.00
N GLU A 597 24.68 -20.30 -6.35
CA GLU A 597 23.47 -20.78 -7.02
C GLU A 597 22.88 -19.74 -8.00
N ASN A 598 22.89 -18.46 -7.63
CA ASN A 598 22.38 -17.39 -8.49
C ASN A 598 23.34 -17.03 -9.64
N ILE A 599 24.65 -17.03 -9.40
CA ILE A 599 25.66 -16.80 -10.46
C ILE A 599 25.60 -17.91 -11.52
N GLU A 600 25.43 -19.16 -11.12
CA GLU A 600 25.28 -20.28 -12.05
C GLU A 600 24.02 -20.12 -12.92
N GLN A 601 22.88 -19.79 -12.31
CA GLN A 601 21.62 -19.56 -13.04
C GLN A 601 21.70 -18.42 -14.06
N LEU A 602 22.41 -17.34 -13.73
CA LEU A 602 22.66 -16.22 -14.64
C LEU A 602 23.56 -16.63 -15.82
N SER A 603 24.59 -17.43 -15.54
CA SER A 603 25.54 -17.92 -16.54
C SER A 603 24.89 -18.88 -17.55
N VAL A 604 24.00 -19.78 -17.09
CA VAL A 604 23.26 -20.73 -17.94
C VAL A 604 22.28 -20.01 -18.87
N ARG A 605 21.59 -18.96 -18.39
CA ARG A 605 20.65 -18.17 -19.19
C ARG A 605 21.34 -17.32 -20.27
N GLY A 606 22.53 -16.80 -20.00
CA GLY A 606 23.34 -16.08 -20.99
C GLY A 606 23.78 -16.94 -22.18
N HIS A 607 23.99 -18.25 -21.95
CA HIS A 607 24.30 -19.21 -23.02
C HIS A 607 23.07 -19.58 -23.86
N GLN A 608 21.88 -19.67 -23.25
CA GLN A 608 20.63 -19.93 -23.97
C GLN A 608 20.19 -18.76 -24.86
N GLN A 609 20.39 -17.50 -24.44
CA GLN A 609 20.09 -16.32 -25.29
C GLN A 609 21.05 -16.18 -26.49
N LYS A 610 22.32 -16.58 -26.34
CA LYS A 610 23.29 -16.59 -27.46
C LYS A 610 23.02 -17.70 -28.48
N GLY A 611 22.45 -18.83 -28.07
CA GLY A 611 22.11 -19.95 -28.97
C GLY A 611 20.82 -19.76 -29.79
N LEU A 612 20.00 -18.75 -29.47
CA LEU A 612 18.79 -18.37 -30.23
C LEU A 612 19.05 -17.23 -31.24
N SER A 613 20.27 -16.70 -31.27
CA SER A 613 20.69 -15.59 -32.15
C SER A 613 21.65 -16.03 -33.27
N THR A 614 21.81 -17.35 -33.46
CA THR A 614 22.52 -18.00 -34.58
C THR A 614 21.56 -18.89 -35.30
#